data_AF-A0A1G5JLX1-F1
#
_entry.id   AF-A0A1G5JLX1-F1
#
_cell.length_a   1.000
_cell.length_b   1.000
_cell.length_c   1.000
_cell.angle_alpha   90.00
_cell.angle_beta   90.00
_cell.angle_gamma   90.00
#
_symmetry.space_group_name_H-M   'P 1'
#
loop_
_entity.id
_entity.type
_entity.pdbx_description
1 polymer ?
#
loop_
_entity_poly.entity_id
_entity_poly.type
_entity_poly.pdbx_seq_one_letter_code
_entity_poly.pdbx_strand_id
1 'polypeptide(L)'
;MAQAQTTQAGTEAHGGAHAADATFPPFATETFAGQIIWLAITFVLLYTLLSKLVLPRLSGIIENRRALIAKDLDEAAAMKARAEEAGSAYEKALAEAKGRAQALAQETRAKLAAESDAKRKALEADLNKRLAESEATIATKKTQAMSHVRGIAAETATAIVERITGKAPAPQSVEAALDQTQA
;
A
#
# COMPACT_ATOMS: atom_id res chain seq x y z
N MET A 1 66.60 -80.52 -48.00
CA MET A 1 67.65 -79.88 -47.17
C MET A 1 67.77 -78.41 -47.57
N ALA A 2 68.29 -77.58 -46.66
CA ALA A 2 68.63 -76.14 -46.74
C ALA A 2 67.45 -75.17 -46.43
N GLN A 3 67.23 -74.76 -45.18
CA GLN A 3 67.96 -73.82 -44.27
C GLN A 3 67.61 -72.32 -44.49
N ALA A 4 67.16 -71.70 -43.39
CA ALA A 4 66.93 -70.25 -43.16
C ALA A 4 68.27 -69.48 -43.14
N GLN A 5 68.40 -68.14 -43.12
CA GLN A 5 67.60 -67.04 -42.54
C GLN A 5 68.17 -65.70 -43.06
N THR A 6 67.40 -64.60 -42.95
CA THR A 6 67.74 -63.24 -43.45
C THR A 6 68.21 -62.29 -42.34
N THR A 7 69.00 -61.27 -42.74
CA THR A 7 69.21 -59.91 -42.15
C THR A 7 70.68 -59.58 -41.83
N GLN A 8 71.24 -58.61 -42.55
CA GLN A 8 72.37 -57.80 -42.09
C GLN A 8 71.97 -56.32 -42.11
N ALA A 9 72.22 -55.63 -41.01
CA ALA A 9 72.26 -54.18 -40.91
C ALA A 9 73.73 -53.74 -41.07
N GLY A 10 74.00 -52.88 -42.05
CA GLY A 10 75.31 -52.26 -42.27
C GLY A 10 75.16 -50.75 -42.32
N THR A 11 75.75 -50.07 -41.35
CA THR A 11 75.96 -48.61 -41.35
C THR A 11 77.32 -48.35 -41.98
N GLU A 12 77.36 -47.64 -43.10
CA GLU A 12 78.61 -47.14 -43.68
C GLU A 12 78.85 -45.70 -43.20
N ALA A 13 79.93 -45.51 -42.43
CA ALA A 13 80.46 -44.21 -42.07
C ALA A 13 81.57 -43.85 -43.07
N HIS A 14 81.40 -42.74 -43.79
CA HIS A 14 82.44 -42.21 -44.68
C HIS A 14 83.37 -41.29 -43.87
N GLY A 15 84.63 -41.73 -43.70
CA GLY A 15 85.66 -41.00 -42.98
C GLY A 15 86.40 -39.99 -43.85
N GLY A 16 86.70 -38.84 -43.26
CA GLY A 16 87.67 -37.85 -43.76
C GLY A 16 88.35 -37.18 -42.57
N ALA A 17 89.68 -37.27 -42.53
CA ALA A 17 90.53 -36.89 -41.41
C ALA A 17 90.58 -35.38 -41.16
N HIS A 18 90.57 -34.94 -39.89
CA HIS A 18 91.37 -33.83 -39.35
C HIS A 18 91.49 -33.91 -37.82
N ALA A 19 92.61 -33.38 -37.34
CA ALA A 19 93.20 -33.49 -36.00
C ALA A 19 92.52 -32.62 -34.93
N ALA A 20 92.79 -33.00 -33.67
CA ALA A 20 92.88 -32.13 -32.50
C ALA A 20 91.64 -31.27 -32.16
N ASP A 21 90.57 -31.93 -31.72
CA ASP A 21 89.87 -31.66 -30.45
C ASP A 21 88.56 -32.44 -30.49
N ALA A 22 88.47 -33.51 -29.70
CA ALA A 22 87.25 -34.28 -29.53
C ALA A 22 86.25 -33.49 -28.67
N THR A 23 85.85 -32.30 -29.13
CA THR A 23 84.68 -31.60 -28.62
C THR A 23 83.47 -32.28 -29.24
N PHE A 24 82.62 -32.86 -28.41
CA PHE A 24 81.34 -33.44 -28.82
C PHE A 24 80.64 -32.48 -29.79
N PRO A 25 80.27 -32.90 -31.02
CA PRO A 25 79.81 -31.99 -32.08
C PRO A 25 78.76 -30.93 -31.70
N PRO A 26 77.80 -31.18 -30.78
CA PRO A 26 76.85 -30.14 -30.36
C PRO A 26 77.42 -29.11 -29.35
N PHE A 27 78.67 -29.21 -28.93
CA PHE A 27 79.36 -28.23 -28.07
C PHE A 27 80.49 -27.47 -28.77
N ALA A 28 80.60 -27.57 -30.10
CA ALA A 28 81.53 -26.75 -30.88
C ALA A 28 81.10 -25.27 -30.85
N THR A 29 81.85 -24.43 -30.13
CA THR A 29 81.56 -23.00 -29.87
C THR A 29 81.44 -22.13 -31.14
N GLU A 30 82.01 -22.61 -32.25
CA GLU A 30 82.01 -21.97 -33.57
C GLU A 30 80.60 -21.69 -34.13
N THR A 31 79.61 -22.57 -33.86
CA THR A 31 78.25 -22.46 -34.43
C THR A 31 77.26 -21.71 -33.52
N PHE A 32 77.62 -21.47 -32.25
CA PHE A 32 76.74 -20.84 -31.28
C PHE A 32 76.37 -19.40 -31.67
N ALA A 33 77.31 -18.64 -32.25
CA ALA A 33 77.03 -17.26 -32.67
C ALA A 33 75.88 -17.19 -33.69
N GLY A 34 75.88 -18.07 -34.70
CA GLY A 34 74.81 -18.16 -35.69
C GLY A 34 73.48 -18.59 -35.08
N GLN A 35 73.51 -19.56 -34.15
CA GLN A 35 72.31 -20.03 -33.46
C GLN A 35 71.71 -18.96 -32.54
N ILE A 36 72.55 -18.17 -31.86
CA ILE A 36 72.10 -17.04 -31.02
C ILE A 36 71.53 -15.91 -31.87
N ILE A 37 72.13 -15.58 -33.02
CA ILE A 37 71.58 -14.56 -33.93
C ILE A 37 70.22 -14.99 -34.47
N TRP A 38 70.08 -16.24 -34.92
CA TRP A 38 68.79 -16.74 -35.41
C TRP A 38 67.74 -16.87 -34.29
N LEU A 39 68.16 -17.29 -33.10
CA LEU A 39 67.32 -17.28 -31.90
C LEU A 39 66.84 -15.86 -31.59
N ALA A 40 67.72 -14.86 -31.64
CA ALA A 40 67.34 -13.48 -31.38
C ALA A 40 66.33 -12.97 -32.42
N ILE A 41 66.54 -13.25 -33.72
CA ILE A 41 65.61 -12.87 -34.79
C ILE A 41 64.23 -13.50 -34.58
N THR A 42 64.19 -14.82 -34.37
CA THR A 42 62.92 -15.55 -34.18
C THR A 42 62.23 -15.17 -32.88
N PHE A 43 62.99 -14.92 -31.81
CA PHE A 43 62.47 -14.46 -30.53
C PHE A 43 61.88 -13.06 -30.63
N VAL A 44 62.54 -12.12 -31.30
CA VAL A 44 62.01 -10.76 -31.53
C VAL A 44 60.75 -10.82 -32.40
N LEU A 45 60.74 -11.64 -33.45
CA LEU A 45 59.55 -11.85 -34.27
C LEU A 45 58.37 -12.40 -33.44
N LEU A 46 58.62 -13.43 -32.63
CA LEU A 46 57.60 -14.01 -31.75
C LEU A 46 57.14 -12.99 -30.68
N TYR A 47 58.07 -12.27 -30.06
CA TYR A 47 57.78 -11.26 -29.05
C TYR A 47 56.89 -10.15 -29.60
N THR A 48 57.21 -9.64 -30.78
CA THR A 48 56.39 -8.59 -31.43
C THR A 48 55.00 -9.10 -31.79
N LEU A 49 54.87 -10.36 -32.24
CA LEU A 49 53.57 -10.98 -32.50
C LEU A 49 52.74 -11.14 -31.22
N LEU A 50 53.33 -11.63 -30.12
CA LEU A 50 52.64 -11.75 -28.83
C LEU A 50 52.24 -10.39 -28.27
N SER A 51 53.17 -9.43 -28.30
CA SER A 51 52.97 -8.08 -27.79
C SER A 51 51.88 -7.33 -28.54
N LYS A 52 51.85 -7.43 -29.88
CA LYS A 52 50.89 -6.68 -30.70
C LYS A 52 49.57 -7.40 -30.97
N LEU A 53 49.49 -8.72 -30.83
CA LEU A 53 48.28 -9.47 -31.20
C LEU A 53 47.65 -10.24 -30.05
N VAL A 54 48.44 -10.92 -29.23
CA VAL A 54 47.93 -11.80 -28.17
C VAL A 54 47.57 -11.01 -26.92
N LEU A 55 48.47 -10.13 -26.45
CA LEU A 55 48.23 -9.28 -25.28
C LEU A 55 47.01 -8.35 -25.42
N PRO A 56 46.82 -7.61 -26.53
CA PRO A 56 45.64 -6.73 -26.66
C PRO A 56 44.33 -7.53 -26.71
N ARG A 57 44.31 -8.72 -27.31
CA ARG A 57 43.13 -9.58 -27.29
C ARG A 57 42.78 -10.08 -25.89
N LEU A 58 43.79 -10.47 -25.11
CA LEU A 58 43.57 -10.92 -23.73
C LEU A 58 43.11 -9.77 -22.82
N SER A 59 43.72 -8.59 -22.98
CA SER A 59 43.32 -7.37 -22.27
C SER A 59 41.87 -6.99 -22.58
N GLY A 60 41.46 -7.06 -23.86
CA GLY A 60 40.08 -6.78 -24.27
C GLY A 60 39.05 -7.70 -23.62
N ILE A 61 39.35 -8.99 -23.43
CA ILE A 61 38.44 -9.92 -22.75
C ILE A 61 38.28 -9.57 -21.27
N ILE A 62 39.38 -9.26 -20.59
CA ILE A 62 39.37 -8.88 -19.17
C ILE A 62 38.59 -7.58 -18.99
N GLU A 63 38.83 -6.59 -19.85
CA GLU A 63 38.13 -5.31 -19.80
C GLU A 63 36.64 -5.48 -20.09
N ASN A 64 36.27 -6.26 -21.11
CA ASN A 64 34.87 -6.53 -21.41
C ASN A 64 34.15 -7.21 -20.23
N ARG A 65 34.80 -8.17 -19.56
CA ARG A 65 34.23 -8.80 -18.36
C ARG A 65 34.07 -7.80 -17.21
N ARG A 66 35.08 -6.95 -16.98
CA ARG A 66 35.01 -5.89 -15.95
C ARG A 66 33.88 -4.91 -16.25
N ALA A 67 33.77 -4.47 -17.50
CA ALA A 67 32.72 -3.56 -17.94
C ALA A 67 31.32 -4.18 -17.79
N LEU A 68 31.14 -5.45 -18.16
CA LEU A 68 29.88 -6.16 -17.94
C LEU A 68 29.53 -6.28 -16.46
N ILE A 69 30.48 -6.70 -15.62
CA ILE A 69 30.23 -6.82 -14.17
C ILE A 69 29.90 -5.45 -13.56
N ALA A 70 30.63 -4.40 -13.93
CA ALA A 70 30.35 -3.04 -13.46
C ALA A 70 28.96 -2.58 -13.89
N LYS A 71 28.60 -2.79 -15.16
CA LYS A 71 27.28 -2.48 -15.68
C LYS A 71 26.18 -3.25 -14.96
N ASP A 72 26.35 -4.56 -14.75
CA ASP A 72 25.36 -5.40 -14.07
C ASP A 72 25.18 -4.97 -12.61
N LEU A 73 26.26 -4.59 -11.93
CA LEU A 73 26.21 -4.04 -10.57
C LEU A 73 25.50 -2.69 -10.51
N ASP A 74 25.79 -1.79 -11.46
CA ASP A 74 25.13 -0.49 -11.56
C ASP A 74 23.64 -0.63 -11.86
N GLU A 75 23.27 -1.54 -12.78
CA GLU A 75 21.88 -1.85 -13.08
C GLU A 75 21.18 -2.45 -11.86
N ALA A 76 21.81 -3.39 -11.15
CA ALA A 76 21.27 -3.97 -9.93
C ALA A 76 21.07 -2.91 -8.82
N ALA A 77 22.05 -2.00 -8.64
CA ALA A 77 21.96 -0.90 -7.69
C ALA A 77 20.82 0.06 -8.06
N ALA A 78 20.69 0.42 -9.34
CA ALA A 78 19.61 1.27 -9.82
C ALA A 78 18.24 0.61 -9.64
N MET A 79 18.11 -0.69 -9.91
CA MET A 79 16.87 -1.44 -9.70
C MET A 79 16.51 -1.54 -8.22
N LYS A 80 17.50 -1.75 -7.35
CA LYS A 80 17.30 -1.70 -5.90
C LYS A 80 16.82 -0.33 -5.43
N ALA A 81 17.48 0.75 -5.87
CA ALA A 81 17.08 2.11 -5.51
C ALA A 81 15.64 2.43 -5.95
N ARG A 82 15.26 2.04 -7.18
CA ARG A 82 13.87 2.19 -7.67
C ARG A 82 12.87 1.37 -6.85
N ALA A 83 13.23 0.16 -6.43
CA ALA A 83 12.38 -0.67 -5.60
C ALA A 83 12.18 -0.07 -4.20
N GLU A 84 13.26 0.47 -3.59
CA GLU A 84 13.19 1.17 -2.30
C GLU A 84 12.37 2.46 -2.40
N GLU A 85 12.54 3.24 -3.47
CA GLU A 85 11.74 4.44 -3.75
C GLU A 85 10.25 4.10 -3.93
N ALA A 86 9.94 3.08 -4.73
CA ALA A 86 8.58 2.60 -4.91
C ALA A 86 7.96 2.06 -3.61
N GLY A 87 8.75 1.36 -2.79
CA GLY A 87 8.35 0.88 -1.47
C GLY A 87 7.99 2.04 -0.53
N SER A 88 8.87 3.03 -0.42
CA SER A 88 8.65 4.24 0.37
C SER A 88 7.42 5.03 -0.10
N ALA A 89 7.26 5.19 -1.43
CA ALA A 89 6.09 5.86 -2.01
C ALA A 89 4.79 5.10 -1.70
N TYR A 90 4.81 3.76 -1.78
CA TYR A 90 3.68 2.91 -1.42
C TYR A 90 3.31 3.03 0.06
N GLU A 91 4.29 2.95 0.96
CA GLU A 91 4.07 3.10 2.40
C GLU A 91 3.49 4.48 2.74
N LYS A 92 4.02 5.54 2.12
CA LYS A 92 3.51 6.91 2.28
C LYS A 92 2.07 7.03 1.77
N ALA A 93 1.77 6.49 0.60
CA ALA A 93 0.43 6.50 0.04
C ALA A 93 -0.57 5.73 0.93
N LEU A 94 -0.14 4.59 1.50
CA LEU A 94 -0.96 3.82 2.43
C LEU A 94 -1.21 4.57 3.74
N ALA A 95 -0.19 5.22 4.29
CA ALA A 95 -0.32 6.05 5.49
C ALA A 95 -1.26 7.24 5.25
N GLU A 96 -1.13 7.93 4.13
CA GLU A 96 -2.01 9.03 3.74
C GLU A 96 -3.45 8.56 3.51
N ALA A 97 -3.65 7.42 2.85
CA ALA A 97 -4.98 6.84 2.65
C ALA A 97 -5.65 6.47 3.98
N LYS A 98 -4.91 5.84 4.91
CA LYS A 98 -5.40 5.52 6.26
C LYS A 98 -5.72 6.81 7.04
N GLY A 99 -4.87 7.82 6.97
CA GLY A 99 -5.10 9.12 7.60
C GLY A 99 -6.36 9.80 7.08
N ARG A 100 -6.55 9.85 5.75
CA ARG A 100 -7.76 10.39 5.13
C ARG A 100 -9.02 9.61 5.51
N ALA A 101 -8.96 8.28 5.52
CA ALA A 101 -10.10 7.45 5.92
C ALA A 101 -10.50 7.70 7.39
N GLN A 102 -9.52 7.82 8.29
CA GLN A 102 -9.78 8.15 9.69
C GLN A 102 -10.37 9.56 9.84
N ALA A 103 -9.80 10.56 9.15
CA ALA A 103 -10.31 11.92 9.16
C ALA A 103 -11.76 11.99 8.66
N LEU A 104 -12.06 11.36 7.52
CA LEU A 104 -13.41 11.28 6.96
C LEU A 104 -14.39 10.59 7.91
N ALA A 105 -13.96 9.50 8.57
CA ALA A 105 -14.80 8.79 9.53
C ALA A 105 -15.13 9.67 10.75
N GLN A 106 -14.16 10.45 11.25
CA GLN A 106 -14.40 11.37 12.36
C GLN A 106 -15.29 12.55 11.95
N GLU A 107 -15.04 13.16 10.79
CA GLU A 107 -15.87 14.24 10.24
C GLU A 107 -17.32 13.76 10.05
N THR A 108 -17.50 12.58 9.45
CA THR A 108 -18.83 12.00 9.23
C THR A 108 -19.54 11.74 10.55
N ARG A 109 -18.86 11.17 11.55
CA ARG A 109 -19.44 10.97 12.88
C ARG A 109 -19.86 12.28 13.55
N ALA A 110 -19.00 13.30 13.48
CA ALA A 110 -19.30 14.62 14.04
C ALA A 110 -20.51 15.25 13.35
N LYS A 111 -20.58 15.16 12.01
CA LYS A 111 -21.72 15.67 11.22
C LYS A 111 -23.01 14.93 11.55
N LEU A 112 -22.98 13.60 11.62
CA LEU A 112 -24.16 12.79 11.97
C LEU A 112 -24.63 13.08 13.41
N ALA A 113 -23.71 13.24 14.36
CA ALA A 113 -24.06 13.62 15.73
C ALA A 113 -24.75 14.99 15.76
N ALA A 114 -24.20 15.98 15.06
CA ALA A 114 -24.80 17.31 14.98
C ALA A 114 -26.17 17.30 14.30
N GLU A 115 -26.34 16.55 13.21
CA GLU A 115 -27.64 16.39 12.55
C GLU A 115 -28.66 15.65 13.42
N SER A 116 -28.23 14.63 14.17
CA SER A 116 -29.08 13.89 15.10
C SER A 116 -29.56 14.79 16.25
N ASP A 117 -28.66 15.57 16.84
CA ASP A 117 -28.99 16.53 17.89
C ASP A 117 -29.93 17.62 17.39
N ALA A 118 -29.70 18.14 16.18
CA ALA A 118 -30.58 19.13 15.57
C ALA A 118 -32.00 18.57 15.33
N LYS A 119 -32.10 17.35 14.76
CA LYS A 119 -33.38 16.68 14.56
C LYS A 119 -34.08 16.38 15.87
N ARG A 120 -33.34 15.93 16.89
CA ARG A 120 -33.86 15.66 18.23
C ARG A 120 -34.44 16.93 18.85
N LYS A 121 -33.71 18.04 18.83
CA LYS A 121 -34.18 19.34 19.34
C LYS A 121 -35.41 19.84 18.59
N ALA A 122 -35.45 19.70 17.26
CA ALA A 122 -36.60 20.07 16.46
C ALA A 122 -37.83 19.22 16.80
N LEU A 123 -37.65 17.91 16.98
CA LEU A 123 -38.72 16.99 17.38
C LEU A 123 -39.21 17.29 18.79
N GLU A 124 -38.31 17.52 19.75
CA GLU A 124 -38.66 17.90 21.13
C GLU A 124 -39.47 19.21 21.14
N ALA A 125 -39.10 20.19 20.31
CA ALA A 125 -39.86 21.43 20.16
C ALA A 125 -41.27 21.21 19.57
N ASP A 126 -41.40 20.39 18.52
CA ASP A 126 -42.71 20.06 17.93
C ASP A 126 -43.59 19.28 18.91
N LEU A 127 -43.01 18.32 19.64
CA LEU A 127 -43.72 17.55 20.66
C LEU A 127 -44.21 18.46 21.80
N ASN A 128 -43.37 19.36 22.29
CA ASN A 128 -43.78 20.32 23.33
C ASN A 128 -44.91 21.23 22.86
N LYS A 129 -44.87 21.68 21.60
CA LYS A 129 -45.95 22.47 21.01
C LYS A 129 -47.26 21.67 20.93
N ARG A 130 -47.22 20.44 20.41
CA ARG A 130 -48.39 19.55 20.35
C ARG A 130 -48.96 19.22 21.72
N LEU A 131 -48.09 19.06 22.71
CA LEU A 131 -48.50 18.81 24.09
C LEU A 131 -49.25 20.02 24.65
N ALA A 132 -48.71 21.23 24.49
CA ALA A 132 -49.38 22.47 24.91
C ALA A 132 -50.72 22.69 24.20
N GLU A 133 -50.80 22.42 22.89
CA GLU A 133 -52.06 22.49 22.13
C GLU A 133 -53.11 21.47 22.63
N SER A 134 -52.64 20.26 22.95
CA SER A 134 -53.51 19.20 23.50
C SER A 134 -53.99 19.56 24.90
N GLU A 135 -53.13 20.08 25.76
CA GLU A 135 -53.48 20.57 27.11
C GLU A 135 -54.51 21.70 27.05
N ALA A 136 -54.33 22.68 26.15
CA ALA A 136 -55.30 23.75 25.92
C ALA A 136 -56.66 23.21 25.43
N THR A 137 -56.64 22.22 24.53
CA THR A 137 -57.85 21.55 24.05
C THR A 137 -58.55 20.80 25.19
N ILE A 138 -57.81 20.07 26.02
CA ILE A 138 -58.35 19.36 27.20
C ILE A 138 -58.95 20.35 28.18
N ALA A 139 -58.29 21.46 28.49
CA ALA A 139 -58.79 22.49 29.38
C ALA A 139 -60.10 23.12 28.85
N THR A 140 -60.17 23.39 27.54
CA THR A 140 -61.37 23.90 26.89
C THR A 140 -62.52 22.89 26.98
N LYS A 141 -62.27 21.62 26.63
CA LYS A 141 -63.28 20.56 26.73
C LYS A 141 -63.73 20.31 28.16
N LYS A 142 -62.83 20.39 29.14
CA LYS A 142 -63.17 20.30 30.57
C LYS A 142 -64.11 21.44 30.97
N THR A 143 -63.79 22.66 30.57
CA THR A 143 -64.63 23.83 30.87
C THR A 143 -66.02 23.71 30.24
N GLN A 144 -66.08 23.29 28.97
CA GLN A 144 -67.35 23.03 28.27
C GLN A 144 -68.16 21.93 28.97
N ALA A 145 -67.53 20.79 29.30
CA ALA A 145 -68.19 19.68 29.99
C ALA A 145 -68.74 20.12 31.36
N MET A 146 -67.96 20.88 32.14
CA MET A 146 -68.43 21.44 33.42
C MET A 146 -69.60 22.41 33.25
N SER A 147 -69.59 23.24 32.19
CA SER A 147 -70.73 24.10 31.85
C SER A 147 -71.98 23.30 31.48
N HIS A 148 -71.84 22.23 30.70
CA HIS A 148 -72.96 21.35 30.35
C HIS A 148 -73.52 20.64 31.58
N VAL A 149 -72.66 20.14 32.48
CA VAL A 149 -73.09 19.53 33.76
C VAL A 149 -73.87 20.54 34.60
N ARG A 150 -73.41 21.80 34.67
CA ARG A 150 -74.11 22.87 35.39
C ARG A 150 -75.49 23.16 34.79
N GLY A 151 -75.59 23.21 33.46
CA GLY A 151 -76.88 23.35 32.76
C GLY A 151 -77.85 22.20 33.08
N ILE A 152 -77.39 20.95 32.97
CA ILE A 152 -78.20 19.76 33.29
C ILE A 152 -78.62 19.77 34.77
N ALA A 153 -77.73 20.17 35.68
CA ALA A 153 -78.04 20.29 37.11
C ALA A 153 -79.11 21.35 37.37
N ALA A 154 -79.05 22.51 36.70
CA ALA A 154 -80.05 23.57 36.80
C ALA A 154 -81.43 23.12 36.26
N GLU A 155 -81.45 22.48 35.09
CA GLU A 155 -82.68 21.92 34.50
C GLU A 155 -83.30 20.86 35.41
N THR A 156 -82.47 19.94 35.92
CA THR A 156 -82.92 18.86 36.81
C THR A 156 -83.43 19.40 38.15
N ALA A 157 -82.74 20.36 38.76
CA ALA A 157 -83.17 21.00 40.00
C ALA A 157 -84.50 21.75 39.82
N THR A 158 -84.65 22.48 38.72
CA THR A 158 -85.89 23.17 38.36
C THR A 158 -87.05 22.18 38.22
N ALA A 159 -86.84 21.09 37.47
CA ALA A 159 -87.85 20.05 37.28
C ALA A 159 -88.26 19.35 38.59
N ILE A 160 -87.30 19.09 39.49
CA ILE A 160 -87.57 18.50 40.82
C ILE A 160 -88.41 19.47 41.66
N VAL A 161 -88.03 20.75 41.74
CA VAL A 161 -88.75 21.76 42.54
C VAL A 161 -90.16 21.98 41.99
N GLU A 162 -90.33 22.05 40.67
CA GLU A 162 -91.63 22.18 40.03
C GLU A 162 -92.54 20.97 40.34
N ARG A 163 -91.99 19.75 40.30
CA ARG A 163 -92.71 18.52 40.67
C ARG A 163 -93.18 18.50 42.13
N ILE A 164 -92.42 19.10 43.05
CA ILE A 164 -92.72 19.10 44.49
C ILE A 164 -93.67 20.24 44.87
N THR A 165 -93.47 21.44 44.31
CA THR A 165 -94.19 22.67 44.70
C THR A 165 -95.36 23.02 43.77
N GLY A 166 -95.44 22.37 42.60
CA GLY A 166 -96.48 22.62 41.59
C GLY A 166 -96.33 23.94 40.83
N LYS A 167 -95.23 24.68 41.04
CA LYS A 167 -94.90 25.93 40.34
C LYS A 167 -93.42 25.95 39.97
N ALA A 168 -93.09 26.46 38.79
CA ALA A 168 -91.71 26.62 38.37
C ALA A 168 -90.99 27.66 39.26
N PRO A 169 -89.79 27.34 39.81
CA PRO A 169 -88.99 28.30 40.57
C PRO A 169 -88.44 29.43 39.68
N ALA A 170 -88.13 30.58 40.28
CA ALA A 170 -87.55 31.70 39.54
C ALA A 170 -86.12 31.33 39.05
N PRO A 171 -85.79 31.51 37.77
CA PRO A 171 -84.48 31.11 37.21
C PRO A 171 -83.29 31.67 37.98
N GLN A 172 -83.39 32.93 38.43
CA GLN A 172 -82.35 33.63 39.19
C GLN A 172 -82.06 32.99 40.56
N SER A 173 -83.05 32.37 41.19
CA SER A 173 -82.87 31.70 42.49
C SER A 173 -82.16 30.36 42.36
N VAL A 174 -82.36 29.65 41.24
CA VAL A 174 -81.70 28.37 40.95
C VAL A 174 -80.23 28.60 40.62
N GLU A 175 -79.92 29.62 39.81
CA GLU A 175 -78.53 29.98 39.51
C GLU A 175 -77.75 30.43 40.76
N ALA A 176 -78.35 31.29 41.60
CA ALA A 176 -77.73 31.74 42.85
C ALA A 176 -77.42 30.59 43.83
N ALA A 177 -78.28 29.56 43.89
CA ALA A 177 -78.06 28.38 44.72
C ALA A 177 -76.94 27.45 44.18
N LEU A 178 -76.82 27.35 42.85
CA LEU A 178 -75.72 26.61 42.21
C LEU A 178 -74.37 27.31 42.38
N ASP A 179 -74.34 28.65 42.42
CA ASP A 179 -73.12 29.41 42.70
C ASP A 179 -72.64 29.27 44.15
N GLN A 180 -73.56 29.22 45.12
CA GLN A 180 -73.21 29.04 46.53
C GLN A 180 -72.57 27.67 46.85
N THR A 181 -72.76 26.67 45.99
CA THR A 181 -72.22 25.31 46.19
C THR A 181 -70.89 25.08 45.45
N GLN A 182 -70.42 26.03 44.63
CA GLN A 182 -69.16 25.94 43.88
C GLN A 182 -67.98 26.74 44.50
N ALA A 183 -68.18 27.42 45.63
CA ALA A 183 -67.10 28.03 46.44
C ALA A 183 -66.51 26.99 47.40
#